data_AF-A0A2E9RR60-F1
#
_entry.id   AF-A0A2E9RR60-F1
#
_cell.length_a   1.000
_cell.length_b   1.000
_cell.length_c   1.000
_cell.angle_alpha   90.00
_cell.angle_beta   90.00
_cell.angle_gamma   90.00
#
_symmetry.space_group_name_H-M   'P 1'
#
loop_
_entity.id
_entity.type
_entity.pdbx_description
1 polymer ?
#
loop_
_entity_poly.entity_id
_entity_poly.type
_entity_poly.pdbx_seq_one_letter_code
_entity_poly.pdbx_strand_id
1 'polypeptide(L)'
;MFGEEGLLNELLVERFNYCVYVVLLLIGLYAMIAKNNLIKKLIGMSIFQTAIILFYVSIGVKEGATIPIYLAEHDPHGHHAEHIVHLDEANTIDVSEENATPLRLSHEQDHGHHAPRSLTDEETLGYANPLPHVLMLTAIVVGVATLGVALALTQRIYRAYGTIEEDAVLAAIQAEDAATVIPDVLATKPKAKKG
;
A
#
# COMPACT_ATOMS: atom_id res chain seq x y z
N MET A 1 41.04 20.38 1.81
CA MET A 1 39.98 21.33 1.42
C MET A 1 38.88 20.65 0.57
N PHE A 2 38.71 19.33 0.62
CA PHE A 2 37.56 18.64 0.04
C PHE A 2 37.29 17.41 0.93
N GLY A 3 36.23 17.47 1.72
CA GLY A 3 35.88 16.44 2.71
C GLY A 3 34.38 16.33 2.96
N GLU A 4 33.63 17.40 2.71
CA GLU A 4 32.17 17.40 2.79
C GLU A 4 31.52 16.74 1.56
N GLU A 5 32.08 16.96 0.35
CA GLU A 5 31.58 16.37 -0.91
C GLU A 5 31.55 14.83 -0.89
N GLY A 6 32.56 14.17 -0.31
CA GLY A 6 32.62 12.72 -0.24
C GLY A 6 31.57 12.13 0.70
N LEU A 7 31.53 12.65 1.93
CA LEU A 7 30.64 12.19 2.99
C LEU A 7 29.16 12.47 2.66
N LEU A 8 28.87 13.58 1.96
CA LEU A 8 27.54 13.86 1.43
C LEU A 8 27.15 12.91 0.29
N ASN A 9 28.05 12.61 -0.65
CA ASN A 9 27.75 11.67 -1.73
C ASN A 9 27.59 10.22 -1.22
N GLU A 10 28.38 9.80 -0.23
CA GLU A 10 28.31 8.46 0.38
C GLU A 10 26.99 8.28 1.16
N LEU A 11 26.59 9.27 1.98
CA LEU A 11 25.26 9.32 2.61
C LEU A 11 24.11 9.48 1.61
N LEU A 12 24.29 10.22 0.51
CA LEU A 12 23.27 10.40 -0.52
C LEU A 12 23.06 9.13 -1.35
N VAL A 13 24.11 8.34 -1.60
CA VAL A 13 24.01 7.05 -2.31
C VAL A 13 23.34 6.00 -1.41
N GLU A 14 23.74 5.90 -0.14
CA GLU A 14 23.09 4.99 0.82
C GLU A 14 21.61 5.33 1.04
N ARG A 15 21.26 6.63 1.12
CA ARG A 15 19.88 7.11 1.27
C ARG A 15 19.17 7.43 -0.04
N PHE A 16 19.75 7.12 -1.21
CA PHE A 16 19.20 7.53 -2.50
C PHE A 16 17.79 6.98 -2.72
N ASN A 17 17.59 5.71 -2.36
CA ASN A 17 16.29 5.04 -2.45
C ASN A 17 15.20 5.81 -1.67
N TYR A 18 15.50 6.27 -0.46
CA TYR A 18 14.59 7.08 0.34
C TYR A 18 14.34 8.46 -0.26
N CYS A 19 15.40 9.10 -0.79
CA CYS A 19 15.31 10.38 -1.49
C CYS A 19 14.36 10.32 -2.69
N VAL A 20 14.39 9.24 -3.48
CA VAL A 20 13.47 9.02 -4.61
C VAL A 20 12.01 9.01 -4.17
N TYR A 21 11.64 8.35 -3.06
CA TYR A 21 10.26 8.37 -2.56
C TYR A 21 9.83 9.75 -2.05
N VAL A 22 10.74 10.51 -1.42
CA VAL A 22 10.48 11.90 -1.01
C VAL A 22 10.27 12.80 -2.22
N VAL A 23 11.08 12.67 -3.28
CA VAL A 23 10.91 13.43 -4.53
C VAL A 23 9.59 13.05 -5.23
N LEU A 24 9.22 11.77 -5.27
CA LEU A 24 7.90 11.32 -5.77
C LEU A 24 6.74 11.96 -5.00
N LEU A 25 6.85 12.06 -3.66
CA LEU A 25 5.86 12.71 -2.81
C LEU A 25 5.77 14.22 -3.10
N LEU A 26 6.90 14.91 -3.27
CA LEU A 26 6.94 16.32 -3.66
C LEU A 26 6.35 16.56 -5.06
N ILE A 27 6.59 15.66 -6.03
CA ILE A 27 6.01 15.74 -7.37
C ILE A 27 4.47 15.58 -7.31
N GLY A 28 3.97 14.62 -6.54
CA GLY A 28 2.53 14.43 -6.33
C GLY A 28 1.86 15.65 -5.69
N LEU A 29 2.48 16.19 -4.62
CA LEU A 29 2.01 17.40 -3.93
C LEU A 29 2.05 18.63 -4.86
N TYR A 30 3.13 18.81 -5.63
CA TYR A 30 3.26 19.87 -6.62
C TYR A 30 2.16 19.78 -7.69
N ALA A 31 1.88 18.58 -8.22
CA ALA A 31 0.83 18.38 -9.21
C ALA A 31 -0.58 18.66 -8.66
N MET A 32 -0.82 18.40 -7.37
CA MET A 32 -2.08 18.72 -6.68
C MET A 32 -2.28 20.23 -6.46
N ILE A 33 -1.21 20.97 -6.14
CA ILE A 33 -1.30 22.41 -5.82
C ILE A 33 -1.21 23.28 -7.08
N ALA A 34 -0.30 22.99 -8.01
CA ALA A 34 0.07 23.89 -9.10
C ALA A 34 -0.79 23.74 -10.39
N LYS A 35 -1.91 23.02 -10.35
CA LYS A 35 -2.76 22.76 -11.52
C LYS A 35 -4.19 23.22 -11.29
N ASN A 36 -4.65 24.22 -12.04
CA ASN A 36 -6.01 24.78 -11.92
C ASN A 36 -7.11 23.83 -12.44
N ASN A 37 -6.75 22.74 -13.13
CA ASN A 37 -7.70 21.76 -13.66
C ASN A 37 -7.95 20.62 -12.68
N LEU A 38 -9.22 20.36 -12.33
CA LEU A 38 -9.60 19.37 -11.32
C LEU A 38 -9.08 17.95 -11.63
N ILE A 39 -9.11 17.51 -12.90
CA ILE A 39 -8.59 16.18 -13.28
C ILE A 39 -7.07 16.10 -13.09
N LYS A 40 -6.33 17.18 -13.38
CA LYS A 40 -4.88 17.23 -13.15
C LYS A 40 -4.55 17.18 -11.65
N LYS A 41 -5.37 17.82 -10.79
CA LYS A 41 -5.26 17.68 -9.32
C LYS A 41 -5.53 16.24 -8.86
N LEU A 42 -6.54 15.55 -9.42
CA LEU A 42 -6.83 14.14 -9.10
C LEU A 42 -5.69 13.19 -9.50
N ILE A 43 -5.04 13.42 -10.64
CA ILE A 43 -3.84 12.67 -11.05
C ILE A 43 -2.71 12.92 -10.03
N GLY A 44 -2.49 14.17 -9.61
CA GLY A 44 -1.54 14.52 -8.55
C GLY A 44 -1.85 13.84 -7.21
N MET A 45 -3.13 13.80 -6.81
CA MET A 45 -3.62 13.14 -5.60
C MET A 45 -3.32 11.63 -5.60
N SER A 46 -3.58 10.94 -6.71
CA SER A 46 -3.30 9.49 -6.84
C SER A 46 -1.80 9.18 -6.76
N ILE A 47 -0.96 10.01 -7.40
CA ILE A 47 0.50 9.89 -7.35
C ILE A 47 1.01 10.16 -5.92
N PHE A 48 0.51 11.22 -5.28
CA PHE A 48 0.86 11.58 -3.90
C PHE A 48 0.52 10.46 -2.89
N GLN A 49 -0.67 9.88 -3.01
CA GLN A 49 -1.10 8.77 -2.16
C GLN A 49 -0.23 7.52 -2.37
N THR A 50 0.10 7.20 -3.63
CA THR A 50 1.01 6.09 -3.95
C THR A 50 2.42 6.34 -3.39
N ALA A 51 2.93 7.57 -3.46
CA ALA A 51 4.23 7.94 -2.91
C ALA A 51 4.29 7.79 -1.38
N ILE A 52 3.23 8.16 -0.65
CA ILE A 52 3.13 7.94 0.80
C ILE A 52 3.18 6.44 1.13
N ILE A 53 2.47 5.60 0.36
CA ILE A 53 2.45 4.14 0.56
C ILE A 53 3.85 3.55 0.36
N LEU A 54 4.52 3.89 -0.74
CA LEU A 54 5.88 3.40 -1.01
C LEU A 54 6.88 3.87 0.05
N PHE A 55 6.86 5.15 0.40
CA PHE A 55 7.66 5.73 1.49
C PHE A 55 7.46 4.99 2.83
N TYR A 56 6.20 4.66 3.15
CA TYR A 56 5.84 3.94 4.36
C TYR A 56 6.30 2.47 4.34
N VAL A 57 6.26 1.80 3.19
CA VAL A 57 6.86 0.46 3.02
C VAL A 57 8.37 0.53 3.22
N SER A 58 9.05 1.51 2.63
CA SER A 58 10.52 1.62 2.68
C SER A 58 11.11 1.84 4.08
N ILE A 59 10.34 2.40 5.03
CA ILE A 59 10.74 2.49 6.45
C ILE A 59 10.34 1.25 7.28
N GLY A 60 9.46 0.40 6.74
CA GLY A 60 8.86 -0.74 7.45
C GLY A 60 9.40 -2.11 7.04
N VAL A 61 10.10 -2.21 5.90
CA VAL A 61 10.74 -3.46 5.44
C VAL A 61 12.03 -3.74 6.21
N LYS A 62 12.21 -5.01 6.60
CA LYS A 62 13.40 -5.55 7.24
C LYS A 62 14.03 -6.57 6.29
N GLU A 63 15.35 -6.56 6.16
CA GLU A 63 16.06 -7.52 5.29
C GLU A 63 15.86 -8.97 5.77
N GLY A 64 15.76 -9.90 4.81
CA GLY A 64 15.61 -11.33 5.07
C GLY A 64 14.23 -11.79 5.57
N ALA A 65 13.22 -10.91 5.62
CA ALA A 65 11.95 -11.20 6.28
C ALA A 65 10.92 -11.91 5.36
N THR A 66 10.41 -13.05 5.83
CA THR A 66 9.42 -13.91 5.17
C THR A 66 7.98 -13.43 5.42
N ILE A 67 7.05 -13.82 4.54
CA ILE A 67 5.62 -13.47 4.61
C ILE A 67 5.07 -13.70 6.04
N PRO A 68 4.31 -12.76 6.64
CA PRO A 68 3.84 -12.85 8.02
C PRO A 68 2.60 -13.77 8.16
N ILE A 69 2.76 -15.02 7.74
CA ILE A 69 1.78 -16.10 7.82
C ILE A 69 2.52 -17.33 8.34
N TYR A 70 2.07 -17.88 9.47
CA TYR A 70 2.59 -19.14 9.99
C TYR A 70 2.13 -20.29 9.08
N LEU A 71 3.03 -20.82 8.26
CA LEU A 71 2.79 -22.10 7.58
C LEU A 71 3.01 -23.23 8.59
N ALA A 72 2.03 -24.14 8.69
CA ALA A 72 2.16 -25.39 9.44
C ALA A 72 3.13 -26.40 8.77
N GLU A 73 3.81 -26.01 7.70
CA GLU A 73 4.80 -26.85 7.00
C GLU A 73 6.15 -26.94 7.73
N HIS A 74 6.29 -26.25 8.87
CA HIS A 74 7.33 -26.51 9.87
C HIS A 74 6.85 -27.45 11.01
N ASP A 75 5.69 -28.10 10.85
CA ASP A 75 5.28 -29.20 11.72
C ASP A 75 6.06 -30.47 11.33
N PRO A 76 6.89 -31.06 12.22
CA PRO A 76 7.66 -32.27 11.93
C PRO A 76 6.79 -33.54 11.71
N HIS A 77 5.46 -33.40 11.69
CA HIS A 77 4.50 -34.48 11.46
C HIS A 77 3.68 -34.33 10.16
N GLY A 78 4.27 -33.74 9.12
CA GLY A 78 3.67 -33.60 7.77
C GLY A 78 3.80 -34.81 6.81
N HIS A 79 4.33 -35.97 7.25
CA HIS A 79 4.73 -37.10 6.39
C HIS A 79 3.60 -37.94 5.73
N HIS A 80 2.47 -37.35 5.31
CA HIS A 80 1.41 -38.06 4.57
C HIS A 80 0.77 -37.25 3.43
N ALA A 81 1.59 -36.79 2.47
CA ALA A 81 1.10 -36.18 1.22
C ALA A 81 1.86 -36.59 -0.07
N GLU A 82 2.65 -37.67 -0.07
CA GLU A 82 3.12 -38.31 -1.31
C GLU A 82 2.70 -39.80 -1.36
N HIS A 83 1.45 -40.01 -1.79
CA HIS A 83 1.04 -41.27 -2.42
C HIS A 83 0.48 -40.96 -3.81
N ILE A 84 1.39 -40.71 -4.76
CA ILE A 84 1.09 -40.90 -6.18
C ILE A 84 2.00 -42.03 -6.68
N VAL A 85 1.37 -43.19 -6.87
CA VAL A 85 1.98 -44.32 -7.55
C VAL A 85 2.25 -43.94 -8.99
N HIS A 86 3.50 -44.11 -9.44
CA HIS A 86 3.75 -44.50 -10.81
C HIS A 86 4.80 -45.62 -10.86
N LEU A 87 4.49 -46.64 -11.66
CA LEU A 87 5.22 -47.90 -11.74
C LEU A 87 6.34 -47.83 -12.79
N ASP A 88 7.34 -48.68 -12.58
CA ASP A 88 8.25 -49.27 -13.56
C ASP A 88 9.31 -48.35 -14.21
N GLU A 89 10.60 -48.61 -13.91
CA GLU A 89 11.49 -49.30 -14.87
C GLU A 89 12.75 -49.83 -14.14
N ALA A 90 13.39 -50.88 -14.66
CA ALA A 90 14.33 -51.72 -13.90
C ALA A 90 15.83 -51.39 -14.08
N ASN A 91 16.57 -51.39 -12.95
CA ASN A 91 18.03 -51.63 -12.83
C ASN A 91 18.43 -51.57 -11.33
N THR A 92 19.49 -52.22 -10.78
CA THR A 92 20.24 -53.47 -11.09
C THR A 92 21.25 -53.71 -9.94
N ILE A 93 21.37 -54.96 -9.43
CA ILE A 93 22.62 -55.56 -8.84
C ILE A 93 23.07 -54.93 -7.48
N ASP A 94 23.59 -55.60 -6.43
CA ASP A 94 23.96 -57.01 -6.16
C ASP A 94 23.68 -57.41 -4.67
N VAL A 95 23.94 -58.68 -4.37
CA VAL A 95 23.84 -59.45 -3.13
C VAL A 95 24.76 -59.00 -1.98
N SER A 96 24.26 -59.06 -0.72
CA SER A 96 24.94 -59.77 0.40
C SER A 96 24.05 -59.92 1.65
N GLU A 97 24.19 -61.07 2.31
CA GLU A 97 23.41 -61.51 3.48
C GLU A 97 24.09 -61.12 4.83
N GLU A 98 23.49 -61.55 5.94
CA GLU A 98 24.06 -61.59 7.30
C GLU A 98 24.12 -60.27 8.12
N ASN A 99 23.10 -60.02 8.95
CA ASN A 99 23.13 -60.39 10.37
C ASN A 99 21.80 -60.00 11.07
N ALA A 100 21.15 -60.97 11.73
CA ALA A 100 19.91 -60.74 12.46
C ALA A 100 20.20 -60.40 13.94
N THR A 101 19.73 -59.23 14.42
CA THR A 101 19.64 -58.95 15.87
C THR A 101 18.21 -58.50 16.20
N PRO A 102 17.38 -59.34 16.83
CA PRO A 102 15.99 -59.01 17.13
C PRO A 102 15.84 -58.29 18.49
N LEU A 103 14.72 -57.58 18.65
CA LEU A 103 14.14 -57.16 19.94
C LEU A 103 14.92 -56.11 20.78
N ARG A 104 14.58 -54.83 20.59
CA ARG A 104 14.07 -54.01 21.72
C ARG A 104 12.83 -53.24 21.32
N LEU A 105 11.69 -53.73 21.80
CA LEU A 105 10.41 -53.05 21.71
C LEU A 105 10.32 -52.05 22.88
N SER A 106 10.73 -50.80 22.63
CA SER A 106 10.39 -49.66 23.50
C SER A 106 9.31 -48.86 22.82
N HIS A 107 8.07 -49.31 23.00
CA HIS A 107 6.86 -48.56 22.71
C HIS A 107 6.73 -47.43 23.74
N GLU A 108 7.58 -46.41 23.64
CA GLU A 108 7.38 -45.16 24.39
C GLU A 108 6.59 -44.21 23.51
N GLN A 109 5.32 -44.57 23.38
CA GLN A 109 4.28 -43.83 22.69
C GLN A 109 3.91 -42.61 23.56
N ASP A 110 4.75 -41.58 23.53
CA ASP A 110 4.50 -40.29 24.18
C ASP A 110 3.39 -39.52 23.45
N HIS A 111 2.16 -39.98 23.64
CA HIS A 111 0.96 -39.21 23.35
C HIS A 111 0.73 -38.19 24.45
N GLY A 112 1.25 -36.96 24.32
CA GLY A 112 0.93 -35.99 25.36
C GLY A 112 1.26 -34.51 25.22
N HIS A 113 1.93 -33.99 24.18
CA HIS A 113 2.31 -32.56 24.18
C HIS A 113 2.07 -31.79 22.87
N HIS A 114 0.83 -31.83 22.36
CA HIS A 114 0.28 -30.73 21.53
C HIS A 114 -0.09 -29.51 22.41
N ALA A 115 0.86 -29.06 23.24
CA ALA A 115 0.79 -27.74 23.84
C ALA A 115 1.20 -26.70 22.78
N PRO A 116 0.64 -25.47 22.79
CA PRO A 116 1.07 -24.43 21.86
C PRO A 116 2.55 -24.11 22.09
N ARG A 117 3.42 -24.59 21.18
CA ARG A 117 4.82 -24.19 21.14
C ARG A 117 4.87 -22.70 20.79
N SER A 118 5.34 -21.88 21.73
CA SER A 118 5.85 -20.56 21.39
C SER A 118 7.06 -20.73 20.49
N LEU A 119 7.06 -20.07 19.34
CA LEU A 119 8.23 -19.91 18.49
C LEU A 119 9.38 -19.36 19.33
N THR A 120 10.59 -19.85 19.07
CA THR A 120 11.80 -19.28 19.65
C THR A 120 12.06 -17.89 19.05
N ASP A 121 12.76 -17.02 19.79
CA ASP A 121 12.99 -15.64 19.35
C ASP A 121 13.69 -15.58 17.98
N GLU A 122 14.58 -16.53 17.65
CA GLU A 122 15.20 -16.65 16.31
C GLU A 122 14.19 -16.93 15.20
N GLU A 123 13.25 -17.86 15.39
CA GLU A 123 12.22 -18.19 14.40
C GLU A 123 11.28 -16.99 14.14
N THR A 124 10.98 -16.20 15.17
CA THR A 124 10.18 -14.97 14.99
C THR A 124 10.95 -13.87 14.24
N LEU A 125 12.28 -13.89 14.29
CA LEU A 125 13.14 -12.84 13.74
C LEU A 125 13.17 -12.83 12.20
N GLY A 126 12.85 -13.98 11.59
CA GLY A 126 12.72 -14.19 10.15
C GLY A 126 11.36 -13.84 9.54
N TYR A 127 10.37 -13.40 10.32
CA TYR A 127 9.07 -12.94 9.80
C TYR A 127 9.04 -11.42 9.55
N ALA A 128 8.29 -11.01 8.52
CA ALA A 128 8.08 -9.61 8.18
C ALA A 128 7.17 -8.91 9.20
N ASN A 129 7.37 -7.60 9.37
CA ASN A 129 6.55 -6.81 10.29
C ASN A 129 5.09 -6.76 9.80
N PRO A 130 4.10 -7.21 10.59
CA PRO A 130 2.69 -7.18 10.19
C PRO A 130 2.10 -5.76 10.18
N LEU A 131 2.68 -4.82 10.93
CA LEU A 131 2.15 -3.46 11.05
C LEU A 131 2.18 -2.69 9.71
N PRO A 132 3.32 -2.63 8.96
CA PRO A 132 3.34 -2.05 7.62
C PRO A 132 2.35 -2.68 6.64
N HIS A 133 2.18 -4.01 6.69
CA HIS A 133 1.33 -4.73 5.75
C HIS A 133 -0.15 -4.36 5.89
N VAL A 134 -0.69 -4.35 7.12
CA VAL A 134 -2.08 -3.97 7.37
C VAL A 134 -2.31 -2.48 7.06
N LEU A 135 -1.39 -1.61 7.47
CA LEU A 135 -1.52 -0.17 7.22
C LEU A 135 -1.45 0.16 5.72
N MET A 136 -0.61 -0.52 4.94
CA MET A 136 -0.62 -0.44 3.48
C MET A 136 -1.98 -0.84 2.87
N LEU A 137 -2.54 -1.99 3.25
CA LEU A 137 -3.85 -2.44 2.74
C LEU A 137 -4.96 -1.43 3.03
N THR A 138 -4.98 -0.85 4.23
CA THR A 138 -5.94 0.22 4.58
C THR A 138 -5.73 1.49 3.75
N ALA A 139 -4.49 1.90 3.51
CA ALA A 139 -4.19 3.09 2.70
C ALA A 139 -4.60 2.91 1.23
N ILE A 140 -4.45 1.70 0.67
CA ILE A 140 -4.89 1.39 -0.70
C ILE A 140 -6.41 1.50 -0.82
N VAL A 141 -7.19 0.84 0.06
CA VAL A 141 -8.66 0.85 -0.04
C VAL A 141 -9.26 2.24 0.23
N VAL A 142 -8.73 2.99 1.21
CA VAL A 142 -9.14 4.38 1.46
C VAL A 142 -8.88 5.25 0.23
N GLY A 143 -7.74 5.05 -0.44
CA GLY A 143 -7.39 5.76 -1.68
C GLY A 143 -8.31 5.50 -2.86
N VAL A 144 -8.63 4.24 -3.14
CA VAL A 144 -9.56 3.89 -4.23
C VAL A 144 -10.95 4.46 -3.94
N ALA A 145 -11.38 4.45 -2.66
CA ALA A 145 -12.63 5.06 -2.24
C ALA A 145 -12.65 6.59 -2.40
N THR A 146 -11.61 7.30 -1.94
CA THR A 146 -11.53 8.77 -2.06
C THR A 146 -11.38 9.20 -3.51
N LEU A 147 -10.60 8.48 -4.33
CA LEU A 147 -10.49 8.74 -5.78
C LEU A 147 -11.83 8.55 -6.49
N GLY A 148 -12.59 7.51 -6.15
CA GLY A 148 -13.94 7.28 -6.68
C GLY A 148 -14.90 8.41 -6.33
N VAL A 149 -14.92 8.86 -5.07
CA VAL A 149 -15.73 10.01 -4.62
C VAL A 149 -15.28 11.31 -5.28
N ALA A 150 -13.97 11.55 -5.41
CA ALA A 150 -13.43 12.74 -6.06
C ALA A 150 -13.76 12.79 -7.56
N LEU A 151 -13.73 11.65 -8.26
CA LEU A 151 -14.17 11.55 -9.65
C LEU A 151 -15.67 11.80 -9.78
N ALA A 152 -16.49 11.23 -8.90
CA ALA A 152 -17.94 11.48 -8.88
C ALA A 152 -18.27 12.97 -8.63
N LEU A 153 -17.56 13.61 -7.70
CA LEU A 153 -17.67 15.04 -7.44
C LEU A 153 -17.23 15.89 -8.65
N THR A 154 -16.10 15.53 -9.28
CA THR A 154 -15.61 16.21 -10.49
C THR A 154 -16.61 16.10 -11.65
N GLN A 155 -17.21 14.92 -11.86
CA GLN A 155 -18.27 14.75 -12.85
C GLN A 155 -19.53 15.55 -12.51
N ARG A 156 -19.91 15.66 -11.23
CA ARG A 156 -21.04 16.47 -10.79
C ARG A 156 -20.80 17.97 -11.04
N ILE A 157 -19.61 18.47 -10.73
CA ILE A 157 -19.19 19.85 -11.01
C ILE A 157 -19.23 20.11 -12.52
N TYR A 158 -18.69 19.20 -13.33
CA TYR A 158 -18.72 19.34 -14.80
C TYR A 158 -20.15 19.36 -15.36
N ARG A 159 -21.07 18.54 -14.81
CA ARG A 159 -22.50 18.57 -15.20
C ARG A 159 -23.25 19.84 -14.77
N ALA A 160 -22.81 20.51 -13.70
CA ALA A 160 -23.42 21.73 -13.20
C ALA A 160 -22.92 22.98 -13.93
N TYR A 161 -21.60 23.11 -14.10
CA TYR A 161 -20.95 24.32 -14.61
C TYR A 161 -20.36 24.20 -16.02
N GLY A 162 -20.39 23.01 -16.63
CA GLY A 162 -19.85 22.75 -17.98
C GLY A 162 -18.32 22.82 -18.09
N THR A 163 -17.61 23.02 -16.97
CA THR A 163 -16.14 23.22 -16.94
C THR A 163 -15.47 22.41 -15.82
N ILE A 164 -14.17 22.17 -16.00
CA ILE A 164 -13.26 21.43 -15.11
C ILE A 164 -12.04 22.28 -14.70
N GLU A 165 -12.02 23.55 -15.09
CA GLU A 165 -11.02 24.53 -14.64
C GLU A 165 -11.57 25.27 -13.41
N GLU A 166 -10.83 25.21 -12.30
CA GLU A 166 -11.21 25.71 -10.99
C GLU A 166 -11.52 27.21 -11.00
N ASP A 167 -10.73 28.02 -11.71
CA ASP A 167 -10.94 29.47 -11.84
C ASP A 167 -12.32 29.79 -12.44
N ALA A 168 -12.76 28.99 -13.41
CA ALA A 168 -14.05 29.17 -14.08
C ALA A 168 -15.22 28.68 -13.21
N VAL A 169 -15.03 27.59 -12.46
CA VAL A 169 -16.03 27.14 -11.46
C VAL A 169 -16.20 28.19 -10.35
N LEU A 170 -15.09 28.75 -9.85
CA LEU A 170 -15.10 29.76 -8.80
C LEU A 170 -15.79 31.05 -9.26
N ALA A 171 -15.50 31.51 -10.48
CA ALA A 171 -16.17 32.66 -11.07
C ALA A 171 -17.68 32.45 -11.28
N ALA A 172 -18.11 31.23 -11.66
CA ALA A 172 -19.51 30.89 -11.83
C ALA A 172 -20.28 30.94 -10.49
N ILE A 173 -19.71 30.37 -9.42
CA ILE A 173 -20.28 30.41 -8.06
C ILE A 173 -20.42 31.87 -7.59
N GLN A 174 -19.38 32.69 -7.73
CA GLN A 174 -19.41 34.10 -7.34
C GLN A 174 -20.47 34.91 -8.09
N ALA A 175 -20.72 34.60 -9.37
CA ALA A 175 -21.77 35.27 -10.15
C ALA A 175 -23.19 34.86 -9.69
N GLU A 176 -23.38 33.60 -9.31
CA GLU A 176 -24.65 33.07 -8.79
C GLU A 176 -24.98 33.67 -7.40
N ASP A 177 -23.98 33.74 -6.51
CA ASP A 177 -24.10 34.42 -5.21
C ASP A 177 -24.43 35.92 -5.39
N ALA A 178 -23.74 36.63 -6.28
CA ALA A 178 -23.98 38.05 -6.52
C ALA A 178 -25.38 38.33 -7.09
N ALA A 179 -25.89 37.48 -7.99
CA ALA A 179 -27.22 37.60 -8.56
C ALA A 179 -28.34 37.37 -7.53
N THR A 180 -28.07 36.55 -6.51
CA THR A 180 -29.05 36.19 -5.47
C THR A 180 -29.20 37.27 -4.40
N VAL A 181 -28.22 38.17 -4.23
CA VAL A 181 -28.14 39.05 -3.06
C VAL A 181 -28.78 40.45 -3.22
N ILE A 182 -28.86 41.08 -4.41
CA ILE A 182 -29.50 42.41 -4.57
C ILE A 182 -30.29 42.63 -5.88
N PRO A 183 -31.63 42.63 -5.82
CA PRO A 183 -32.48 43.38 -6.76
C PRO A 183 -33.08 44.68 -6.16
N ASP A 184 -33.21 44.78 -4.84
CA ASP A 184 -34.19 45.69 -4.20
C ASP A 184 -33.70 47.14 -3.99
N VAL A 185 -32.38 47.39 -4.01
CA VAL A 185 -31.80 48.73 -3.75
C VAL A 185 -31.77 49.63 -4.99
N LEU A 186 -31.84 49.05 -6.20
CA LEU A 186 -31.79 49.79 -7.47
C LEU A 186 -33.18 50.06 -8.08
N ALA A 187 -34.25 49.50 -7.51
CA ALA A 187 -35.62 49.65 -8.01
C ALA A 187 -36.26 51.02 -7.68
N THR A 188 -35.75 51.76 -6.68
CA THR A 188 -36.29 53.08 -6.30
C THR A 188 -35.79 54.20 -7.20
N LYS A 189 -36.21 54.21 -8.47
CA LYS A 189 -36.23 55.48 -9.24
C LYS A 189 -37.30 56.40 -8.64
N PRO A 190 -36.96 57.57 -8.07
CA PRO A 190 -37.96 58.49 -7.55
C PRO A 190 -38.76 59.09 -8.71
N LYS A 191 -40.02 58.68 -8.82
CA LYS A 191 -40.97 59.24 -9.80
C LYS A 191 -41.59 60.53 -9.26
N ALA A 192 -40.90 61.66 -9.44
CA ALA A 192 -41.45 63.01 -9.22
C ALA A 192 -41.64 63.68 -10.59
N LYS A 193 -42.77 63.47 -11.27
CA LYS A 193 -44.07 64.17 -11.12
C LYS A 193 -44.06 65.57 -11.76
N LYS A 194 -44.73 65.67 -12.92
CA LYS A 194 -45.14 66.93 -13.57
C LYS A 194 -45.94 67.80 -12.58
N GLY A 195 -45.67 69.10 -12.61
CA GLY A 195 -46.42 70.17 -11.95
C GLY A 195 -45.87 71.50 -12.44
#